data_AF-A0A2X1QBY6-F1
#
_entry.id   AF-A0A2X1QBY6-F1
#
_cell.length_a   1.000
_cell.length_b   1.000
_cell.length_c   1.000
_cell.angle_alpha   90.00
_cell.angle_beta   90.00
_cell.angle_gamma   90.00
#
_symmetry.space_group_name_H-M   'P 1'
#
loop_
_entity.id
_entity.type
_entity.pdbx_description
1 polymer ?
#
loop_
_entity_poly.entity_id
_entity_poly.type
_entity_poly.pdbx_seq_one_letter_code
_entity_poly.pdbx_strand_id
1 'polypeptide(L)'
;MKDLFRMCGRDDQQGAIAANYMLDVLKAKKIAVIHDKDTYGQGLADATRAALAKRGTKEVLYEGLSRGEKDFNALVTKIGALKPDVVYFGGCHPEAGPLVRQMREQGVQAKFFPGDCIVTEELVTAAGGPQFTNGVLMTFGQDPRTLPDRQSGDREVPRQRL
;
A
#
# COMPACT_ATOMS: atom_id res chain seq x y z
N MET A 1 21.03 -8.46 18.83
CA MET A 1 21.19 -8.28 17.37
C MET A 1 21.92 -6.96 17.17
N LYS A 2 23.21 -6.97 16.81
CA LYS A 2 24.04 -5.75 16.68
C LYS A 2 24.36 -5.38 15.22
N ASP A 3 23.96 -6.22 14.28
CA ASP A 3 24.43 -6.17 12.88
C ASP A 3 23.29 -5.97 11.86
N LEU A 4 22.10 -5.54 12.30
CA LEU A 4 20.94 -5.33 11.40
C LEU A 4 20.64 -3.84 11.23
N PHE A 5 20.81 -3.35 10.00
CA PHE A 5 20.54 -1.98 9.59
C PHE A 5 19.60 -1.99 8.37
N ARG A 6 18.86 -0.90 8.17
CA ARG A 6 17.96 -0.71 7.02
C ARG A 6 18.18 0.68 6.43
N MET A 7 18.06 0.77 5.11
CA MET A 7 18.03 2.05 4.40
C MET A 7 16.60 2.57 4.19
N CYS A 8 15.60 1.70 4.40
CA CYS A 8 14.18 2.05 4.35
C CYS A 8 13.59 2.19 5.76
N GLY A 9 12.41 2.81 5.83
CA GLY A 9 11.62 2.93 7.05
C GLY A 9 11.04 1.60 7.54
N ARG A 10 10.18 1.68 8.54
CA ARG A 10 9.46 0.53 9.11
C ARG A 10 7.95 0.68 8.95
N ASP A 11 7.25 -0.45 8.91
CA ASP A 11 5.81 -0.50 8.67
C ASP A 11 4.97 0.13 9.81
N ASP A 12 5.50 0.19 11.04
CA ASP A 12 4.86 0.91 12.14
C ASP A 12 4.80 2.42 11.91
N GLN A 13 5.83 2.99 11.27
CA GLN A 13 5.85 4.38 10.85
C GLN A 13 4.95 4.59 9.62
N GLN A 14 5.05 3.70 8.63
CA GLN A 14 4.29 3.78 7.39
C GLN A 14 2.78 3.66 7.64
N GLY A 15 2.35 2.73 8.49
CA GLY A 15 0.95 2.55 8.86
C GLY A 15 0.37 3.75 9.61
N ALA A 16 1.17 4.41 10.46
CA ALA A 16 0.77 5.66 11.10
C ALA A 16 0.56 6.80 10.09
N ILE A 17 1.48 6.93 9.12
CA ILE A 17 1.35 7.92 8.04
C ILE A 17 0.12 7.63 7.18
N ALA A 18 -0.09 6.38 6.78
CA ALA A 18 -1.25 5.97 5.99
C ALA A 18 -2.57 6.27 6.72
N ALA A 19 -2.67 5.89 8.01
CA ALA A 19 -3.84 6.17 8.83
C ALA A 19 -4.12 7.67 8.95
N ASN A 20 -3.10 8.48 9.26
CA ASN A 20 -3.26 9.93 9.34
C ASN A 20 -3.65 10.54 8.00
N TYR A 21 -3.07 10.09 6.89
CA TYR A 21 -3.43 10.58 5.56
C TYR A 21 -4.90 10.25 5.22
N MET A 22 -5.35 9.03 5.52
CA MET A 22 -6.75 8.64 5.32
C MET A 22 -7.72 9.50 6.14
N LEU A 23 -7.40 9.78 7.40
CA LEU A 23 -8.30 10.53 8.29
C LEU A 23 -8.23 12.04 8.07
N ASP A 24 -7.03 12.59 7.90
CA ASP A 24 -6.79 14.03 7.94
C ASP A 24 -6.85 14.66 6.56
N VAL A 25 -6.42 13.95 5.52
CA VAL A 25 -6.40 14.46 4.14
C VAL A 25 -7.60 13.95 3.36
N LEU A 26 -7.79 12.63 3.32
CA LEU A 26 -8.92 12.04 2.58
C LEU A 26 -10.26 12.18 3.30
N LYS A 27 -10.24 12.56 4.60
CA LYS A 27 -11.43 12.66 5.46
C LYS A 27 -12.27 11.38 5.45
N ALA A 28 -11.61 10.23 5.30
CA ALA A 28 -12.25 8.93 5.18
C ALA A 28 -12.96 8.57 6.50
N LYS A 29 -14.22 8.16 6.39
CA LYS A 29 -15.05 7.72 7.53
C LYS A 29 -15.16 6.20 7.55
N LYS A 30 -15.23 5.58 6.37
CA LYS A 30 -15.30 4.13 6.20
C LYS A 30 -14.04 3.63 5.52
N ILE A 31 -13.24 2.88 6.26
CA ILE A 31 -11.99 2.32 5.77
C ILE A 31 -12.11 0.80 5.79
N ALA A 32 -11.90 0.15 4.64
CA ALA A 32 -11.71 -1.29 4.55
C ALA A 32 -10.21 -1.58 4.51
N VAL A 33 -9.75 -2.54 5.29
CA VAL A 33 -8.34 -2.95 5.39
C VAL A 33 -8.21 -4.38 4.88
N ILE A 34 -7.47 -4.57 3.80
CA ILE A 34 -7.23 -5.86 3.17
C ILE A 34 -5.74 -6.19 3.28
N HIS A 35 -5.38 -7.47 3.46
CA HIS A 35 -3.98 -7.90 3.48
C HIS A 35 -3.75 -9.21 2.72
N ASP A 36 -2.53 -9.47 2.28
CA ASP A 36 -2.15 -10.69 1.52
C ASP A 36 -1.81 -11.92 2.37
N LYS A 37 -1.91 -11.79 3.71
CA LYS A 37 -1.52 -12.79 4.74
C LYS A 37 -0.02 -13.10 4.81
N ASP A 38 0.82 -12.47 3.99
CA ASP A 38 2.25 -12.53 4.17
C ASP A 38 2.65 -11.66 5.39
N THR A 39 3.78 -12.00 6.01
CA THR A 39 4.26 -11.31 7.22
C THR A 39 4.39 -9.80 7.01
N TYR A 40 4.84 -9.37 5.83
CA TYR A 40 4.91 -7.95 5.47
C TYR A 40 3.51 -7.34 5.31
N GLY A 41 2.68 -7.86 4.41
CA GLY A 41 1.39 -7.24 4.08
C GLY A 41 0.43 -7.24 5.27
N GLN A 42 0.36 -8.35 6.01
CA GLN A 42 -0.41 -8.40 7.26
C GLN A 42 0.18 -7.47 8.33
N GLY A 43 1.50 -7.43 8.50
CA GLY A 43 2.17 -6.56 9.48
C GLY A 43 1.89 -5.07 9.23
N LEU A 44 1.96 -4.64 7.97
CA LEU A 44 1.64 -3.27 7.56
C LEU A 44 0.15 -2.94 7.74
N ALA A 45 -0.74 -3.88 7.39
CA ALA A 45 -2.18 -3.74 7.62
C ALA A 45 -2.52 -3.60 9.11
N ASP A 46 -1.91 -4.42 9.96
CA ASP A 46 -2.11 -4.39 11.41
C ASP A 46 -1.53 -3.13 12.04
N ALA A 47 -0.36 -2.66 11.59
CA ALA A 47 0.21 -1.38 12.01
C ALA A 47 -0.74 -0.22 11.67
N THR A 48 -1.31 -0.22 10.47
CA THR A 48 -2.28 0.80 10.03
C THR A 48 -3.56 0.74 10.86
N ARG A 49 -4.09 -0.45 11.14
CA ARG A 49 -5.26 -0.63 12.03
C ARG A 49 -5.00 -0.15 13.43
N ALA A 50 -3.84 -0.48 14.00
CA ALA A 50 -3.46 0.01 15.31
C ALA A 50 -3.40 1.54 15.35
N ALA A 51 -2.91 2.19 14.28
CA ALA A 51 -2.90 3.65 14.16
C ALA A 51 -4.32 4.24 14.02
N LEU A 52 -5.20 3.62 13.22
CA LEU A 52 -6.61 4.00 13.12
C LEU A 52 -7.33 3.89 14.47
N ALA A 53 -7.12 2.78 15.19
CA ALA A 53 -7.72 2.54 16.50
C ALA A 53 -7.26 3.57 17.54
N LYS A 54 -5.98 3.96 17.54
CA LYS A 54 -5.46 5.07 18.39
C LYS A 54 -6.13 6.41 18.09
N ARG A 55 -6.67 6.59 16.89
CA ARG A 55 -7.43 7.77 16.46
C ARG A 55 -8.94 7.61 16.67
N GLY A 56 -9.40 6.51 17.26
CA GLY A 56 -10.81 6.22 17.50
C GLY A 56 -11.58 5.73 16.27
N THR A 57 -10.89 5.39 15.18
CA THR A 57 -11.50 4.86 13.96
C THR A 57 -11.36 3.34 13.91
N LYS A 58 -12.47 2.64 13.72
CA LYS A 58 -12.50 1.21 13.44
C LYS A 58 -12.78 0.98 11.96
N GLU A 59 -12.05 0.05 11.35
CA GLU A 59 -12.29 -0.39 9.99
C GLU A 59 -13.66 -1.06 9.83
N VAL A 60 -14.30 -0.85 8.68
CA VAL A 60 -15.58 -1.51 8.35
C VAL A 60 -15.39 -2.94 7.86
N LEU A 61 -14.17 -3.27 7.45
CA LEU A 61 -13.75 -4.60 7.01
C LEU A 61 -12.27 -4.79 7.33
N TYR A 62 -11.95 -5.95 7.88
CA TYR A 62 -10.58 -6.46 7.94
C TYR A 62 -10.59 -7.87 7.39
N GLU A 63 -9.89 -8.12 6.29
CA GLU A 63 -9.90 -9.43 5.64
C GLU A 63 -8.57 -9.71 4.91
N GLY A 64 -8.15 -10.96 4.98
CA GLY A 64 -6.97 -11.42 4.26
C GLY A 64 -7.35 -12.14 2.96
N LEU A 65 -6.76 -11.74 1.84
CA LEU A 65 -6.82 -12.51 0.60
C LEU A 65 -5.83 -13.69 0.63
N SER A 66 -5.96 -14.62 -0.30
CA SER A 66 -5.01 -15.74 -0.41
C SER A 66 -3.92 -15.38 -1.41
N ARG A 67 -2.65 -15.57 -1.03
CA ARG A 67 -1.53 -15.32 -1.93
C ARG A 67 -1.64 -16.14 -3.22
N GLY A 68 -1.40 -15.53 -4.37
CA GLY A 68 -1.55 -16.16 -5.69
C GLY A 68 -2.99 -16.29 -6.19
N GLU A 69 -3.99 -15.94 -5.38
CA GLU A 69 -5.37 -15.78 -5.84
C GLU A 69 -5.46 -14.60 -6.82
N LYS A 70 -6.25 -14.76 -7.88
CA LYS A 70 -6.44 -13.71 -8.90
C LYS A 70 -7.91 -13.38 -9.11
N ASP A 71 -8.81 -14.18 -8.56
CA ASP A 71 -10.24 -13.93 -8.54
C ASP A 71 -10.62 -13.42 -7.16
N PHE A 72 -10.89 -12.12 -7.07
CA PHE A 72 -11.30 -11.45 -5.85
C PHE A 72 -12.77 -11.02 -5.94
N ASN A 73 -13.57 -11.61 -6.85
CA ASN A 73 -14.91 -11.11 -7.13
C ASN A 73 -15.79 -11.06 -5.87
N ALA A 74 -15.77 -12.11 -5.06
CA ALA A 74 -16.54 -12.18 -3.82
C ALA A 74 -16.09 -11.11 -2.80
N LEU A 75 -14.77 -10.93 -2.66
CA LEU A 75 -14.20 -9.92 -1.77
C LEU A 75 -14.58 -8.51 -2.25
N VAL A 76 -14.46 -8.23 -3.54
CA VAL A 76 -14.82 -6.93 -4.13
C VAL A 76 -16.31 -6.65 -4.00
N THR A 77 -17.17 -7.64 -4.18
CA THR A 77 -18.61 -7.49 -3.95
C THR A 77 -18.91 -7.12 -2.50
N LYS A 78 -18.24 -7.79 -1.54
CA LYS A 78 -18.35 -7.47 -0.11
C LYS A 78 -17.85 -6.06 0.21
N ILE A 79 -16.70 -5.66 -0.35
CA ILE A 79 -16.17 -4.29 -0.25
C ILE A 79 -17.19 -3.29 -0.79
N GLY A 80 -17.72 -3.52 -1.99
CA GLY A 80 -18.70 -2.63 -2.64
C GLY A 80 -19.97 -2.45 -1.81
N ALA A 81 -20.47 -3.51 -1.18
CA ALA A 81 -21.65 -3.46 -0.31
C ALA A 81 -21.45 -2.55 0.92
N LEU A 82 -20.23 -2.50 1.47
CA LEU A 82 -19.90 -1.66 2.63
C LEU A 82 -19.72 -0.18 2.27
N LYS A 83 -19.51 0.11 0.97
CA LYS A 83 -19.27 1.45 0.41
C LYS A 83 -18.17 2.21 1.19
N PRO A 84 -16.95 1.66 1.31
CA PRO A 84 -15.86 2.36 1.97
C PRO A 84 -15.41 3.58 1.15
N ASP A 85 -14.90 4.59 1.83
CA ASP A 85 -14.24 5.73 1.20
C ASP A 85 -12.85 5.32 0.69
N VAL A 86 -12.18 4.46 1.47
CA VAL A 86 -10.83 3.96 1.19
C VAL A 86 -10.76 2.45 1.40
N VAL A 87 -10.12 1.76 0.47
CA VAL A 87 -9.61 0.40 0.63
C VAL A 87 -8.09 0.50 0.81
N TYR A 88 -7.64 0.27 2.04
CA TYR A 88 -6.22 0.14 2.37
C TYR A 88 -5.77 -1.29 2.11
N PHE A 89 -4.65 -1.47 1.43
CA PHE A 89 -4.13 -2.79 1.09
C PHE A 89 -2.70 -2.99 1.60
N GLY A 90 -2.52 -3.92 2.53
CA GLY A 90 -1.22 -4.40 2.95
C GLY A 90 -0.77 -5.59 2.10
N GLY A 91 0.08 -5.33 1.12
CA GLY A 91 0.65 -6.35 0.25
C GLY A 91 1.32 -5.78 -0.99
N CYS A 92 1.71 -6.67 -1.90
CA CYS A 92 2.52 -6.33 -3.08
C CYS A 92 1.68 -6.20 -4.37
N HIS A 93 2.33 -5.70 -5.43
CA HIS A 93 1.73 -5.53 -6.75
C HIS A 93 1.04 -6.77 -7.39
N PRO A 94 1.47 -8.04 -7.17
CA PRO A 94 0.85 -9.19 -7.83
C PRO A 94 -0.61 -9.40 -7.42
N GLU A 95 -0.95 -9.11 -6.17
CA GLU A 95 -2.32 -9.16 -5.65
C GLU A 95 -3.00 -7.79 -5.73
N ALA A 96 -2.27 -6.69 -5.51
CA ALA A 96 -2.83 -5.34 -5.58
C ALA A 96 -3.40 -5.01 -6.97
N GLY A 97 -2.73 -5.45 -8.04
CA GLY A 97 -3.13 -5.20 -9.43
C GLY A 97 -4.49 -5.82 -9.77
N PRO A 98 -4.67 -7.15 -9.68
CA PRO A 98 -5.95 -7.79 -9.94
C PRO A 98 -7.05 -7.32 -8.99
N LEU A 99 -6.72 -6.97 -7.73
CA LEU A 99 -7.69 -6.42 -6.78
C LEU A 99 -8.22 -5.05 -7.22
N VAL A 100 -7.33 -4.10 -7.53
CA VAL A 100 -7.78 -2.76 -7.99
C VAL A 100 -8.52 -2.85 -9.31
N ARG A 101 -8.08 -3.72 -10.24
CA ARG A 101 -8.79 -3.97 -11.50
C ARG A 101 -10.24 -4.39 -11.24
N GLN A 102 -10.44 -5.45 -10.45
CA GLN A 102 -11.77 -5.99 -10.17
C GLN A 102 -12.65 -5.00 -9.41
N MET A 103 -12.07 -4.20 -8.50
CA MET A 103 -12.78 -3.10 -7.86
C MET A 103 -13.34 -2.11 -8.88
N ARG A 104 -12.55 -1.72 -9.90
CA ARG A 104 -13.02 -0.80 -10.94
C ARG A 104 -14.05 -1.45 -11.86
N GLU A 105 -13.83 -2.70 -12.25
CA GLU A 105 -14.78 -3.47 -13.08
C GLU A 105 -16.15 -3.61 -12.41
N GLN A 106 -16.18 -3.81 -11.09
CA GLN A 106 -17.42 -3.87 -10.31
C GLN A 106 -17.95 -2.50 -9.87
N GLY A 107 -17.35 -1.39 -10.34
CA GLY A 107 -17.83 -0.04 -10.06
C GLY A 107 -17.58 0.47 -8.63
N VAL A 108 -16.68 -0.16 -7.87
CA VAL A 108 -16.29 0.29 -6.53
C VAL A 108 -15.53 1.61 -6.62
N GLN A 109 -16.11 2.66 -6.05
CA GLN A 109 -15.61 4.04 -6.11
C GLN A 109 -14.55 4.36 -5.06
N ALA A 110 -14.28 3.44 -4.13
CA ALA A 110 -13.32 3.64 -3.06
C ALA A 110 -11.93 3.99 -3.60
N LYS A 111 -11.23 4.91 -2.93
CA LYS A 111 -9.81 5.15 -3.18
C LYS A 111 -9.03 3.90 -2.79
N PHE A 112 -8.13 3.47 -3.66
CA PHE A 112 -7.28 2.30 -3.39
C PHE A 112 -5.93 2.81 -2.91
N PHE A 113 -5.52 2.36 -1.72
CA PHE A 113 -4.35 2.89 -1.02
C PHE A 113 -3.45 1.77 -0.48
N PRO A 114 -2.61 1.17 -1.33
CA PRO A 114 -1.57 0.22 -0.93
C PRO A 114 -0.33 0.85 -0.24
N GLY A 115 0.55 -0.02 0.25
CA GLY A 115 1.88 0.31 0.76
C GLY A 115 2.95 0.56 -0.32
N ASP A 116 4.21 0.40 0.06
CA ASP A 116 5.39 0.72 -0.76
C ASP A 116 5.70 -0.31 -1.85
N CYS A 117 5.29 -1.58 -1.66
CA CYS A 117 5.60 -2.67 -2.60
C CYS A 117 4.82 -2.62 -3.94
N ILE A 118 4.19 -1.48 -4.23
CA ILE A 118 3.53 -1.19 -5.50
C ILE A 118 4.23 -0.10 -6.33
N VAL A 119 5.35 0.47 -5.85
CA VAL A 119 6.12 1.52 -6.53
C VAL A 119 6.94 0.93 -7.67
N THR A 120 6.26 0.36 -8.67
CA THR A 120 6.86 -0.41 -9.76
C THR A 120 5.91 -0.47 -10.95
N GLU A 121 6.42 -0.59 -12.18
CA GLU A 121 5.59 -0.61 -13.40
C GLU A 121 4.70 -1.86 -13.47
N GLU A 122 5.11 -2.93 -12.81
CA GLU A 122 4.42 -4.21 -12.72
C GLU A 122 3.05 -4.09 -12.06
N LEU A 123 2.78 -3.06 -11.26
CA LEU A 123 1.42 -2.78 -10.79
C LEU A 123 0.47 -2.53 -11.97
N VAL A 124 0.90 -1.72 -12.94
CA VAL A 124 0.11 -1.36 -14.11
C VAL A 124 -0.14 -2.60 -14.96
N THR A 125 0.91 -3.41 -15.16
CA THR A 125 0.81 -4.69 -15.87
C THR A 125 -0.12 -5.67 -15.17
N ALA A 126 0.04 -5.86 -13.85
CA ALA A 126 -0.77 -6.77 -13.05
C ALA A 126 -2.25 -6.33 -12.99
N ALA A 127 -2.52 -5.03 -13.00
CA ALA A 127 -3.86 -4.48 -13.10
C ALA A 127 -4.47 -4.58 -14.51
N GLY A 128 -3.71 -4.99 -15.53
CA GLY A 128 -4.20 -5.08 -16.90
C GLY A 128 -4.29 -3.73 -17.63
N GLY A 129 -3.57 -2.71 -17.15
CA GLY A 129 -3.41 -1.44 -17.83
C GLY A 129 -3.60 -0.19 -16.95
N PRO A 130 -3.15 0.99 -17.43
CA PRO A 130 -3.17 2.24 -16.69
C PRO A 130 -4.58 2.73 -16.33
N GLN A 131 -5.60 2.35 -17.11
CA GLN A 131 -6.99 2.71 -16.86
C GLN A 131 -7.50 2.25 -15.48
N PHE A 132 -6.89 1.20 -14.92
CA PHE A 132 -7.29 0.65 -13.62
C PHE A 132 -6.49 1.21 -12.44
N THR A 133 -5.31 1.78 -12.69
CA THR A 133 -4.38 2.27 -11.65
C THR A 133 -4.41 3.78 -11.47
N ASN A 134 -5.13 4.50 -12.33
CA ASN A 134 -5.34 5.94 -12.17
C ASN A 134 -5.96 6.27 -10.80
N GLY A 135 -5.29 7.16 -10.06
CA GLY A 135 -5.74 7.62 -8.74
C GLY A 135 -5.48 6.63 -7.60
N VAL A 136 -4.70 5.56 -7.84
CA VAL A 136 -4.13 4.76 -6.75
C VAL A 136 -3.17 5.63 -5.92
N LEU A 137 -3.32 5.56 -4.60
CA LEU A 137 -2.47 6.25 -3.64
C LEU A 137 -1.46 5.28 -3.04
N MET A 138 -0.32 5.75 -2.58
CA MET A 138 0.65 4.91 -1.87
C MET A 138 1.51 5.72 -0.92
N THR A 139 2.04 5.02 0.09
CA THR A 139 3.07 5.58 0.95
C THR A 139 4.43 5.08 0.48
N PHE A 140 5.40 5.97 0.42
CA PHE A 140 6.78 5.63 0.12
C PHE A 140 7.71 6.58 0.87
N GLY A 141 8.98 6.19 0.99
CA GLY A 141 10.03 7.14 1.38
C GLY A 141 10.13 8.29 0.37
N GLN A 142 10.89 9.32 0.73
CA GLN A 142 11.19 10.39 -0.23
C GLN A 142 11.82 9.78 -1.48
N ASP A 143 11.28 10.12 -2.65
CA ASP A 143 11.84 9.63 -3.91
C ASP A 143 13.28 10.11 -4.01
N PRO A 144 14.28 9.21 -3.97
CA PRO A 144 15.67 9.59 -4.02
C PRO A 144 15.94 10.40 -5.29
N ARG A 145 15.19 10.13 -6.37
CA ARG A 145 14.74 10.96 -7.53
C ARG A 145 14.89 12.47 -7.45
N THR A 146 14.53 12.99 -6.30
CA THR A 146 14.23 14.41 -6.11
C THR A 146 15.16 15.07 -5.09
N LEU A 147 16.14 14.34 -4.55
CA LEU A 147 17.06 14.85 -3.53
C LEU A 147 18.05 15.89 -4.14
N PRO A 148 18.30 17.01 -3.45
CA PRO A 148 19.21 18.07 -3.94
C PRO A 148 20.64 17.59 -4.21
N ASP A 149 21.17 16.67 -3.40
CA ASP A 149 22.57 16.23 -3.44
C ASP A 149 22.90 15.19 -4.54
N ARG A 150 22.01 15.04 -5.52
CA ARG A 150 22.17 14.06 -6.61
C ARG A 150 23.42 14.27 -7.47
N GLN A 151 23.99 15.48 -7.47
CA GLN A 151 25.19 15.82 -8.26
C GLN A 151 26.50 15.20 -7.74
N SER A 152 26.46 14.34 -6.72
CA SER A 152 27.67 13.72 -6.16
C SER A 152 27.88 12.25 -6.53
N GLY A 153 26.93 11.63 -7.27
CA GLY A 153 27.02 10.23 -7.69
C GLY A 153 28.00 9.92 -8.83
N ASP A 154 28.49 10.95 -9.55
CA ASP A 154 29.54 10.82 -10.57
C ASP A 154 30.96 10.98 -9.99
N ARG A 155 31.10 11.14 -8.67
CA ARG A 155 32.43 10.99 -8.06
C ARG A 155 32.67 9.51 -7.89
N GLU A 156 33.53 8.96 -8.75
CA GLU A 156 34.15 7.65 -8.57
C GLU A 156 34.41 7.41 -7.09
N VAL A 157 33.71 6.43 -6.51
CA VAL A 157 34.12 5.88 -5.23
C VAL A 157 35.51 5.31 -5.47
N PRO A 158 36.59 5.84 -4.85
CA PRO A 158 37.91 5.29 -5.05
C PRO A 158 37.82 3.82 -4.65
N ARG A 159 38.07 2.90 -5.60
CA ARG A 159 38.14 1.47 -5.30
C ARG A 159 39.12 1.30 -4.14
N GLN A 160 38.62 1.03 -2.95
CA GLN A 160 39.46 0.54 -1.88
C GLN A 160 39.97 -0.83 -2.35
N ARG A 161 41.24 -0.87 -2.75
CA ARG A 161 41.97 -2.12 -2.90
C ARG A 161 41.99 -2.76 -1.51
N LEU A 162 41.38 -3.94 -1.41
CA LEU A 162 41.76 -4.94 -0.42
C LEU A 162 43.23 -5.34 -0.64
#